data_AF-A0A356W3P2-F1
#
_entry.id   AF-A0A356W3P2-F1
#
_cell.length_a   1.000
_cell.length_b   1.000
_cell.length_c   1.000
_cell.angle_alpha   90.00
_cell.angle_beta   90.00
_cell.angle_gamma   90.00
#
_symmetry.space_group_name_H-M   'P 1'
#
loop_
_entity.id
_entity.type
_entity.pdbx_description
1 polymer ?
#
loop_
_entity_poly.entity_id
_entity_poly.type
_entity_poly.pdbx_seq_one_letter_code
_entity_poly.pdbx_strand_id
1 'polypeptide(L)'
;TPTPPSTDGKATADASALDENGRLSAAQGDADDLKQIKGVGPAFEKKLNEAGIYHFWQIAALTDAQLATLEEEVGTSGKGAEWKAQSAELADS
;
A
#
# COMPACT_ATOMS: atom_id res chain seq x y z
N THR A 1 -14.02 17.62 11.27
CA THR A 1 -14.40 16.76 10.13
C THR A 1 -13.31 16.90 9.09
N PRO A 2 -12.35 15.96 8.99
CA PRO A 2 -11.52 15.90 7.80
C PRO A 2 -12.36 15.33 6.66
N THR A 3 -12.41 16.08 5.57
CA THR A 3 -13.12 15.77 4.33
C THR A 3 -12.26 14.81 3.51
N PRO A 4 -12.75 13.62 3.10
CA PRO A 4 -12.07 12.86 2.06
C PRO A 4 -12.39 13.48 0.68
N PRO A 5 -11.40 13.74 -0.19
CA PRO A 5 -11.67 14.12 -1.56
C PRO A 5 -12.20 12.93 -2.38
N SER A 6 -13.26 13.19 -3.14
CA SER A 6 -13.88 12.28 -4.12
C SER A 6 -13.06 12.12 -5.41
N THR A 7 -13.18 10.92 -6.03
CA THR A 7 -13.30 10.66 -7.48
C THR A 7 -12.07 10.86 -8.40
N ASP A 8 -11.47 9.73 -8.84
CA ASP A 8 -11.56 9.25 -10.24
C ASP A 8 -11.33 7.72 -10.28
N GLY A 9 -12.11 7.00 -11.09
CA GLY A 9 -12.38 5.57 -10.94
C GLY A 9 -11.35 4.63 -11.57
N LYS A 10 -10.65 3.85 -10.73
CA LYS A 10 -10.20 2.46 -10.97
C LYS A 10 -9.62 1.80 -9.69
N ALA A 11 -10.27 1.98 -8.54
CA ALA A 11 -9.84 1.40 -7.26
C ALA A 11 -11.03 0.96 -6.39
N THR A 12 -12.08 0.46 -7.04
CA THR A 12 -13.17 -0.25 -6.35
C THR A 12 -12.73 -1.71 -6.38
N ALA A 13 -12.14 -2.21 -5.30
CA ALA A 13 -13.00 -2.98 -4.42
C ALA A 13 -12.94 -2.57 -2.95
N ASP A 14 -11.85 -2.02 -2.38
CA ASP A 14 -11.76 -1.97 -0.91
C ASP A 14 -11.07 -0.75 -0.28
N ALA A 15 -10.99 0.37 -0.99
CA ALA A 15 -10.49 1.63 -0.41
C ALA A 15 -11.30 2.12 0.81
N SER A 16 -12.53 1.65 0.99
CA SER A 16 -13.42 2.04 2.10
C SER A 16 -13.00 1.46 3.46
N ALA A 17 -12.13 0.46 3.49
CA ALA A 17 -11.63 -0.15 4.73
C ALA A 17 -10.27 0.45 5.18
N LEU A 18 -9.72 1.40 4.42
CA LEU A 18 -8.46 2.06 4.74
C LEU A 18 -8.66 3.20 5.75
N ASP A 19 -7.84 3.22 6.81
CA ASP A 19 -7.74 4.35 7.74
C ASP A 19 -7.06 5.57 7.09
N GLU A 20 -7.00 6.72 7.80
CA GLU A 20 -6.36 7.97 7.35
C GLU A 20 -4.91 7.80 6.83
N ASN A 21 -4.26 6.68 7.16
CA ASN A 21 -2.90 6.33 6.72
C ASN A 21 -2.85 5.27 5.60
N GLY A 22 -3.98 4.89 4.99
CA GLY A 22 -4.03 3.87 3.95
C GLY A 22 -3.80 2.45 4.47
N ARG A 23 -3.99 2.22 5.78
CA ARG A 23 -3.73 0.95 6.47
C ARG A 23 -5.06 0.24 6.76
N LEU A 24 -5.06 -1.08 6.65
CA LEU A 24 -6.16 -1.97 7.03
C LEU A 24 -5.91 -2.49 8.45
N SER A 25 -6.98 -2.60 9.24
CA SER A 25 -6.90 -3.19 10.58
C SER A 25 -6.70 -4.72 10.53
N ALA A 26 -7.05 -5.36 9.41
CA ALA A 26 -6.84 -6.78 9.14
C ALA A 26 -6.78 -7.00 7.62
N ALA A 27 -6.05 -8.04 7.18
CA ALA A 27 -6.04 -8.46 5.78
C ALA A 27 -7.47 -8.77 5.33
N GLN A 28 -7.92 -8.13 4.26
CA GLN A 28 -9.28 -8.32 3.78
C GLN A 28 -9.28 -9.44 2.74
N GLY A 29 -9.28 -10.68 3.25
CA GLY A 29 -9.11 -11.89 2.44
C GLY A 29 -7.65 -12.34 2.38
N ASP A 30 -7.22 -12.86 1.24
CA ASP A 30 -5.83 -13.29 1.01
C ASP A 30 -4.93 -12.07 0.79
N ALA A 31 -3.88 -11.94 1.61
CA ALA A 31 -2.86 -10.92 1.41
C ALA A 31 -2.15 -11.15 0.07
N ASP A 32 -1.87 -10.08 -0.65
CA ASP A 32 -1.06 -10.13 -1.86
C ASP A 32 0.40 -10.46 -1.52
N ASP A 33 1.08 -11.14 -2.47
CA ASP A 33 2.52 -11.39 -2.37
C ASP A 33 3.25 -10.08 -2.70
N LEU A 34 3.35 -9.18 -1.72
CA LEU A 34 4.06 -7.90 -1.86
C LEU A 34 5.51 -8.08 -2.34
N LYS A 35 6.08 -9.26 -2.12
CA LYS A 35 7.36 -9.72 -2.70
C LYS A 35 7.42 -9.75 -4.23
N GLN A 36 6.30 -9.66 -4.96
CA GLN A 36 6.29 -9.44 -6.41
C GLN A 36 6.89 -8.08 -6.78
N ILE A 37 6.80 -7.09 -5.88
CA ILE A 37 7.39 -5.77 -6.09
C ILE A 37 8.91 -5.88 -5.98
N LYS A 38 9.61 -5.35 -6.99
CA LYS A 38 11.05 -5.45 -7.07
C LYS A 38 11.73 -4.67 -5.95
N GLY A 39 12.33 -5.39 -5.00
CA GLY A 39 13.00 -4.80 -3.83
C GLY A 39 12.17 -4.88 -2.55
N VAL A 40 10.90 -5.31 -2.61
CA VAL A 40 10.20 -5.83 -1.44
C VAL A 40 10.64 -7.28 -1.24
N GLY A 41 11.25 -7.55 -0.10
CA GLY A 41 11.66 -8.89 0.31
C GLY A 41 10.72 -9.44 1.39
N PRO A 42 10.87 -10.71 1.78
CA PRO A 42 10.02 -11.34 2.80
C PRO A 42 10.08 -10.63 4.17
N ALA A 43 11.19 -9.96 4.48
CA ALA A 43 11.30 -9.14 5.69
C ALA A 43 10.46 -7.86 5.63
N PHE A 44 10.42 -7.21 4.45
CA PHE A 44 9.64 -6.00 4.26
C PHE A 44 8.15 -6.32 4.17
N GLU A 45 7.77 -7.35 3.41
CA GLU A 45 6.38 -7.82 3.36
C GLU A 45 5.83 -8.05 4.76
N LYS A 46 6.58 -8.73 5.64
CA LYS A 46 6.15 -8.95 7.02
C LYS A 46 5.93 -7.64 7.78
N LYS A 47 6.82 -6.65 7.64
CA LYS A 47 6.62 -5.31 8.24
C LYS A 47 5.42 -4.58 7.67
N LEU A 48 5.20 -4.64 6.35
CA LEU A 48 4.02 -4.05 5.71
C LEU A 48 2.74 -4.69 6.24
N ASN A 49 2.72 -6.02 6.35
CA ASN A 49 1.61 -6.79 6.92
C ASN A 49 1.38 -6.42 8.41
N GLU A 50 2.44 -6.23 9.19
CA GLU A 50 2.33 -5.74 10.57
C GLU A 50 1.83 -4.29 10.64
N ALA A 51 2.13 -3.46 9.64
CA ALA A 51 1.65 -2.09 9.50
C ALA A 51 0.21 -2.00 8.95
N GLY A 52 -0.42 -3.12 8.59
CA GLY A 52 -1.78 -3.14 8.01
C GLY A 52 -1.83 -2.96 6.49
N ILE A 53 -0.70 -3.12 5.80
CA ILE A 53 -0.63 -3.14 4.34
C ILE A 53 -0.52 -4.60 3.89
N TYR A 54 -1.58 -5.10 3.27
CA TYR A 54 -1.70 -6.48 2.81
C TYR A 54 -1.83 -6.59 1.29
N HIS A 55 -2.22 -5.51 0.61
CA HIS A 55 -2.52 -5.53 -0.82
C HIS A 55 -1.77 -4.50 -1.65
N PHE A 56 -1.55 -4.79 -2.93
CA PHE A 56 -0.89 -3.85 -3.86
C PHE A 56 -1.70 -2.56 -4.04
N TRP A 57 -3.02 -2.67 -4.17
CA TRP A 57 -3.89 -1.50 -4.35
C TRP A 57 -3.83 -0.52 -3.17
N GLN A 58 -3.49 -0.98 -1.95
CA GLN A 58 -3.25 -0.09 -0.81
C GLN A 58 -2.02 0.76 -1.03
N ILE A 59 -0.90 0.15 -1.43
CA ILE A 59 0.36 0.87 -1.69
C ILE A 59 0.16 1.88 -2.83
N ALA A 60 -0.57 1.49 -3.88
CA ALA A 60 -0.96 2.37 -4.97
C ALA A 60 -1.81 3.58 -4.50
N ALA A 61 -2.66 3.37 -3.50
CA ALA A 61 -3.52 4.39 -2.90
C ALA A 61 -2.80 5.29 -1.88
N LEU A 62 -1.63 4.88 -1.34
CA LEU A 62 -0.88 5.69 -0.37
C LEU A 62 -0.49 7.05 -0.94
N THR A 63 -0.46 8.08 -0.10
CA THR A 63 0.09 9.39 -0.49
C THR A 63 1.61 9.38 -0.44
N ASP A 64 2.25 10.32 -1.13
CA ASP A 64 3.73 10.44 -1.16
C ASP A 64 4.32 10.58 0.27
N ALA A 65 3.60 11.28 1.15
CA ALA A 65 3.98 11.41 2.55
C ALA A 65 3.90 10.08 3.33
N GLN A 66 2.79 9.34 3.19
CA GLN A 66 2.62 8.04 3.85
C GLN A 66 3.61 7.00 3.32
N LEU A 67 3.89 7.07 2.02
CA LEU A 67 4.86 6.22 1.34
C LEU A 67 6.27 6.50 1.87
N ALA A 68 6.68 7.77 2.00
CA ALA A 68 7.96 8.15 2.58
C ALA A 68 8.10 7.69 4.03
N THR A 69 7.03 7.80 4.85
CA THR A 69 7.02 7.25 6.21
C THR A 69 7.16 5.72 6.19
N LEU A 70 6.41 5.04 5.33
CA LEU A 70 6.48 3.59 5.19
C LEU A 70 7.89 3.15 4.78
N GLU A 71 8.50 3.82 3.80
CA GLU A 71 9.88 3.61 3.36
C GLU A 71 10.89 3.75 4.51
N GLU A 72 10.70 4.74 5.38
CA GLU A 72 11.55 4.91 6.56
C GLU A 72 11.35 3.78 7.58
N GLU A 73 10.09 3.39 7.85
CA GLU A 73 9.75 2.30 8.79
C GLU A 73 10.27 0.94 8.30
N VAL A 74 10.07 0.66 7.01
CA VAL A 74 10.50 -0.58 6.41
C VAL A 74 12.01 -0.57 6.24
N GLY A 75 12.61 0.54 5.84
CA GLY A 75 14.05 0.72 5.59
C GLY A 75 14.40 0.71 4.11
N THR A 76 13.49 1.21 3.26
CA THR A 76 13.59 1.20 1.80
C THR A 76 13.57 2.61 1.24
N SER A 77 14.52 3.42 1.68
CA SER A 77 14.63 4.81 1.23
C SER A 77 14.81 4.90 -0.29
N GLY A 78 13.92 5.67 -0.93
CA GLY A 78 13.99 5.98 -2.36
C GLY A 78 13.36 4.92 -3.26
N LYS A 79 12.63 3.95 -2.69
CA LYS A 79 11.97 2.86 -3.41
C LYS A 79 10.46 2.92 -3.35
N GLY A 80 9.88 3.73 -2.48
CA GLY A 80 8.44 3.81 -2.30
C GLY A 80 7.72 4.24 -3.56
N ALA A 81 8.20 5.28 -4.25
CA ALA A 81 7.60 5.72 -5.51
C ALA A 81 7.60 4.60 -6.57
N GLU A 82 8.69 3.82 -6.65
CA GLU A 82 8.79 2.65 -7.52
C GLU A 82 7.81 1.55 -7.08
N TRP A 83 7.73 1.27 -5.78
CA TRP A 83 6.78 0.32 -5.22
C TRP A 83 5.34 0.69 -5.50
N LYS A 84 4.99 1.98 -5.41
CA LYS A 84 3.66 2.51 -5.72
C LYS A 84 3.30 2.29 -7.18
N ALA A 85 4.21 2.62 -8.10
CA ALA A 85 4.00 2.41 -9.53
C ALA A 85 3.85 0.92 -9.87
N GLN A 86 4.73 0.06 -9.33
CA GLN A 86 4.64 -1.39 -9.52
C GLN A 86 3.36 -1.97 -8.90
N SER A 87 2.96 -1.50 -7.73
CA SER A 87 1.74 -1.97 -7.07
C SER A 87 0.49 -1.57 -7.85
N ALA A 88 0.47 -0.38 -8.45
CA ALA A 88 -0.65 0.04 -9.31
C ALA A 88 -0.76 -0.84 -10.57
N GLU A 89 0.38 -1.26 -11.13
CA GLU A 89 0.43 -2.18 -12.27
C GLU A 89 -0.01 -3.60 -11.87
N LEU A 90 0.46 -4.11 -10.74
CA LEU A 90 0.09 -5.42 -10.21
C LEU A 90 -1.36 -5.49 -9.73
N ALA A 91 -1.91 -4.39 -9.21
CA ALA A 91 -3.30 -4.32 -8.76
C ALA A 91 -4.32 -4.35 -9.93
N ASP A 92 -3.87 -4.04 -11.15
CA ASP A 92 -4.69 -4.13 -12.36
C ASP A 92 -4.55 -5.47 -13.09
N SER A 93 -3.47 -6.20 -12.81
CA SER A 93 -3.10 -7.42 -13.53
C SER A 93 -3.71 -8.67 -12.91
#